data_AF-A0A1V0URB6-F1
#
_entry.id   AF-A0A1V0URB6-F1
#
_cell.length_a   1.000
_cell.length_b   1.000
_cell.length_c   1.000
_cell.angle_alpha   90.00
_cell.angle_beta   90.00
_cell.angle_gamma   90.00
#
_symmetry.space_group_name_H-M   'P 1'
#
loop_
_entity.id
_entity.type
_entity.pdbx_description
1 polymer ?
#
loop_
_entity_poly.entity_id
_entity_poly.type
_entity_poly.pdbx_seq_one_letter_code
_entity_poly.pdbx_strand_id
1 'polypeptide(L)'
;MGREKIQDGAVGPEQLAFQSVGGQHLEERAVQSDHLDEEAVQSRHIGTGVIQAGHLQNSAVQSDALADGSVNERSLRDGAVITSKLAGYSVTGDKLAPVRSKSSILISTASVRNICVIKV
;
A
#
# COMPACT_ATOMS: atom_id res chain seq x y z
N MET A 1 -50.44 19.11 6.02
CA MET A 1 -51.14 17.82 5.85
C MET A 1 -50.19 16.90 5.10
N GLY A 2 -49.82 15.70 5.56
CA GLY A 2 -48.90 14.92 4.71
C GLY A 2 -48.54 13.47 5.05
N ARG A 3 -48.68 12.96 6.28
CA ARG A 3 -48.17 11.61 6.61
C ARG A 3 -49.24 10.54 6.86
N GLU A 4 -50.49 10.92 7.04
CA GLU A 4 -51.54 9.99 7.51
C GLU A 4 -52.34 9.31 6.39
N LYS A 5 -52.07 9.63 5.11
CA LYS A 5 -52.83 9.08 3.97
C LYS A 5 -52.26 7.75 3.44
N ILE A 6 -51.12 7.32 3.95
CA ILE A 6 -50.43 6.10 3.50
C ILE A 6 -50.53 5.09 4.63
N GLN A 7 -51.15 3.95 4.32
CA GLN A 7 -51.22 2.80 5.22
C GLN A 7 -49.85 2.13 5.27
N ASP A 8 -49.52 1.49 6.38
CA ASP A 8 -48.23 0.80 6.49
C ASP A 8 -48.14 -0.31 5.43
N GLY A 9 -47.04 -0.37 4.69
CA GLY A 9 -46.87 -1.29 3.55
C GLY A 9 -47.64 -0.96 2.27
N ALA A 10 -48.33 0.20 2.18
CA ALA A 10 -49.07 0.58 0.97
C ALA A 10 -48.17 0.89 -0.25
N VAL A 11 -46.86 1.07 -0.05
CA VAL A 11 -45.87 1.30 -1.11
C VAL A 11 -44.97 0.07 -1.20
N GLY A 12 -45.22 -0.77 -2.18
CA GLY A 12 -44.37 -1.88 -2.60
C GLY A 12 -43.63 -1.58 -3.91
N PRO A 13 -42.96 -2.59 -4.49
CA PRO A 13 -42.17 -2.40 -5.72
C PRO A 13 -43.03 -2.02 -6.93
N GLU A 14 -44.29 -2.46 -6.99
CA GLU A 14 -45.21 -2.14 -8.11
C GLU A 14 -45.65 -0.68 -8.13
N GLN A 15 -45.59 0.01 -6.98
CA GLN A 15 -45.97 1.42 -6.84
C GLN A 15 -44.81 2.38 -7.13
N LEU A 16 -43.60 1.86 -7.33
CA LEU A 16 -42.40 2.65 -7.65
C LEU A 16 -42.07 2.52 -9.15
N ALA A 17 -42.36 3.57 -9.91
CA ALA A 17 -41.92 3.66 -11.30
C ALA A 17 -40.39 3.71 -11.38
N PHE A 18 -39.83 3.22 -12.49
CA PHE A 18 -38.39 3.28 -12.76
C PHE A 18 -37.88 4.72 -12.62
N GLN A 19 -36.77 4.92 -11.89
CA GLN A 19 -36.14 6.22 -11.61
C GLN A 19 -36.99 7.23 -10.82
N SER A 20 -38.13 6.82 -10.24
CA SER A 20 -38.94 7.72 -9.39
C SER A 20 -38.22 8.12 -8.09
N VAL A 21 -37.31 7.29 -7.59
CA VAL A 21 -36.48 7.55 -6.40
C VAL A 21 -35.07 7.94 -6.83
N GLY A 22 -34.70 9.20 -6.62
CA GLY A 22 -33.35 9.72 -6.86
C GLY A 22 -32.63 10.07 -5.57
N GLY A 23 -31.39 10.54 -5.68
CA GLY A 23 -30.55 10.89 -4.52
C GLY A 23 -31.19 11.96 -3.62
N GLN A 24 -31.92 12.94 -4.18
CA GLN A 24 -32.59 13.97 -3.38
C GLN A 24 -33.76 13.44 -2.53
N HIS A 25 -34.22 12.20 -2.76
CA HIS A 25 -35.28 11.57 -1.97
C HIS A 25 -34.73 10.75 -0.80
N LEU A 26 -33.40 10.59 -0.70
CA LEU A 26 -32.74 9.85 0.37
C LEU A 26 -32.23 10.81 1.44
N GLU A 27 -32.71 10.63 2.67
CA GLU A 27 -32.16 11.34 3.83
C GLU A 27 -30.83 10.74 4.28
N GLU A 28 -30.09 11.48 5.09
CA GLU A 28 -28.84 11.00 5.69
C GLU A 28 -29.10 9.68 6.45
N ARG A 29 -28.29 8.65 6.17
CA ARG A 29 -28.39 7.30 6.76
C ARG A 29 -29.65 6.51 6.37
N ALA A 30 -30.36 6.91 5.32
CA ALA A 30 -31.47 6.11 4.77
C ALA A 30 -31.00 4.75 4.21
N VAL A 31 -29.76 4.66 3.72
CA VAL A 31 -29.14 3.41 3.26
C VAL A 31 -28.20 2.89 4.34
N GLN A 32 -28.49 1.69 4.85
CA GLN A 32 -27.68 0.98 5.84
C GLN A 32 -27.07 -0.27 5.23
N SER A 33 -26.17 -0.93 5.97
CA SER A 33 -25.47 -2.15 5.53
C SER A 33 -26.41 -3.22 5.03
N ASP A 34 -27.54 -3.42 5.72
CA ASP A 34 -28.53 -4.46 5.42
C ASP A 34 -29.33 -4.18 4.14
N HIS A 35 -29.24 -2.97 3.59
CA HIS A 35 -29.87 -2.60 2.32
C HIS A 35 -28.98 -2.87 1.10
N LEU A 36 -27.72 -3.27 1.30
CA LEU A 36 -26.76 -3.52 0.23
C LEU A 36 -26.57 -5.02 0.05
N ASP A 37 -27.08 -5.55 -1.07
CA ASP A 37 -26.80 -6.91 -1.50
C ASP A 37 -25.35 -7.07 -1.98
N GLU A 38 -24.94 -8.33 -2.12
CA GLU A 38 -23.65 -8.69 -2.69
C GLU A 38 -23.48 -8.04 -4.09
N GLU A 39 -22.29 -7.48 -4.35
CA GLU A 39 -21.96 -6.75 -5.59
C GLU A 39 -22.76 -5.45 -5.86
N ALA A 40 -23.58 -4.97 -4.92
CA ALA A 40 -24.29 -3.69 -5.08
C ALA A 40 -23.34 -2.50 -5.27
N VAL A 41 -22.15 -2.55 -4.64
CA VAL A 41 -21.09 -1.53 -4.78
C VAL A 41 -19.98 -2.07 -5.69
N GLN A 42 -19.95 -1.57 -6.92
CA GLN A 42 -18.94 -1.89 -7.93
C GLN A 42 -17.86 -0.80 -8.01
N SER A 43 -16.74 -1.09 -8.66
CA SER A 43 -15.62 -0.15 -8.83
C SER A 43 -16.05 1.21 -9.42
N ARG A 44 -17.03 1.22 -10.32
CA ARG A 44 -17.60 2.45 -10.92
C ARG A 44 -18.34 3.36 -9.93
N HIS A 45 -18.76 2.82 -8.78
CA HIS A 45 -19.43 3.57 -7.71
C HIS A 45 -18.42 4.22 -6.75
N ILE A 46 -17.14 3.81 -6.79
CA ILE A 46 -16.10 4.27 -5.88
C ILE A 46 -15.25 5.33 -6.59
N GLY A 47 -15.31 6.56 -6.10
CA GLY A 47 -14.48 7.66 -6.59
C GLY A 47 -13.01 7.53 -6.18
N THR A 48 -12.13 8.21 -6.92
CA THR A 48 -10.71 8.30 -6.59
C THR A 48 -10.50 8.88 -5.18
N GLY A 49 -9.70 8.19 -4.36
CA GLY A 49 -9.35 8.65 -3.01
C GLY A 49 -10.42 8.39 -1.94
N VAL A 50 -11.55 7.77 -2.28
CA VAL A 50 -12.60 7.42 -1.31
C VAL A 50 -12.11 6.34 -0.34
N ILE A 51 -11.33 5.36 -0.82
CA ILE A 51 -10.73 4.33 0.03
C ILE A 51 -9.45 4.88 0.64
N GLN A 52 -9.49 5.14 1.95
CA GLN A 52 -8.35 5.62 2.74
C GLN A 52 -7.76 4.48 3.57
N ALA A 53 -6.56 4.69 4.11
CA ALA A 53 -5.87 3.67 4.93
C ALA A 53 -6.73 3.16 6.11
N GLY A 54 -7.56 4.02 6.71
CA GLY A 54 -8.46 3.63 7.81
C GLY A 54 -9.61 2.71 7.40
N HIS A 55 -9.91 2.60 6.10
CA HIS A 55 -10.93 1.68 5.58
C HIS A 55 -10.37 0.27 5.34
N LEU A 56 -9.04 0.09 5.39
CA LEU A 56 -8.38 -1.17 5.12
C LEU A 56 -8.01 -1.86 6.44
N GLN A 57 -8.52 -3.07 6.64
CA GLN A 57 -8.06 -3.93 7.74
C GLN A 57 -6.60 -4.34 7.56
N ASN A 58 -5.97 -4.78 8.65
CA ASN A 58 -4.63 -5.37 8.58
C ASN A 58 -4.62 -6.53 7.58
N SER A 59 -3.65 -6.52 6.66
CA SER A 59 -3.51 -7.53 5.60
C SER A 59 -4.64 -7.53 4.55
N ALA A 60 -5.45 -6.47 4.46
CA ALA A 60 -6.48 -6.36 3.41
C ALA A 60 -5.87 -6.34 2.00
N VAL A 61 -4.68 -5.76 1.85
CA VAL A 61 -3.97 -5.68 0.57
C VAL A 61 -3.02 -6.87 0.47
N GLN A 62 -3.38 -7.84 -0.37
CA GLN A 62 -2.55 -8.99 -0.71
C GLN A 62 -1.61 -8.66 -1.87
N SER A 63 -0.58 -9.48 -2.08
CA SER A 63 0.41 -9.30 -3.15
C SER A 63 -0.24 -9.17 -4.53
N ASP A 64 -1.30 -9.92 -4.78
CA ASP A 64 -1.97 -9.98 -6.08
C ASP A 64 -2.77 -8.70 -6.38
N ALA A 65 -3.07 -7.91 -5.34
CA ALA A 65 -3.73 -6.61 -5.47
C ALA A 65 -2.74 -5.47 -5.79
N LEU A 66 -1.42 -5.74 -5.75
CA LEU A 66 -0.39 -4.75 -6.06
C LEU A 66 -0.02 -4.83 -7.54
N ALA A 67 -0.33 -3.77 -8.28
CA ALA A 67 0.14 -3.63 -9.65
C ALA A 67 1.68 -3.46 -9.69
N ASP A 68 2.28 -3.88 -10.80
CA ASP A 68 3.72 -3.70 -11.03
C ASP A 68 4.12 -2.23 -10.90
N GLY A 69 5.15 -1.96 -10.10
CA GLY A 69 5.65 -0.61 -9.83
C GLY A 69 4.80 0.23 -8.86
N SER A 70 3.73 -0.32 -8.27
CA SER A 70 2.92 0.38 -7.26
C SER A 70 3.70 0.74 -6.00
N VAL A 71 4.70 -0.07 -5.63
CA VAL A 71 5.62 0.19 -4.52
C VAL A 71 6.83 0.97 -5.04
N ASN A 72 6.92 2.24 -4.66
CA ASN A 72 8.04 3.13 -5.01
C ASN A 72 8.91 3.45 -3.77
N GLU A 73 10.00 4.20 -3.98
CA GLU A 73 10.93 4.59 -2.91
C GLU A 73 10.22 5.27 -1.73
N ARG A 74 9.19 6.09 -2.01
CA ARG A 74 8.42 6.80 -0.97
C ARG A 74 7.48 5.88 -0.20
N SER A 75 7.12 4.74 -0.79
CA SER A 75 6.31 3.70 -0.14
C SER A 75 7.11 2.90 0.89
N LEU A 76 8.46 2.91 0.82
CA LEU A 76 9.34 2.19 1.73
C LEU A 76 9.95 3.16 2.76
N ARG A 77 9.57 2.99 4.02
CA ARG A 77 10.19 3.72 5.13
C ARG A 77 11.50 3.06 5.56
N ASP A 78 12.33 3.80 6.29
CA ASP A 78 13.55 3.25 6.90
C ASP A 78 13.22 2.00 7.73
N GLY A 79 13.92 0.90 7.44
CA GLY A 79 13.69 -0.39 8.09
C GLY A 79 12.49 -1.20 7.58
N ALA A 80 11.76 -0.74 6.56
CA ALA A 80 10.66 -1.50 5.96
C ALA A 80 11.12 -2.84 5.35
N VAL A 81 12.34 -2.86 4.79
CA VAL A 81 12.98 -4.07 4.26
C VAL A 81 13.97 -4.60 5.30
N ILE A 82 13.61 -5.69 5.96
CA ILE A 82 14.47 -6.40 6.92
C ILE A 82 15.11 -7.63 6.26
N THR A 83 16.16 -8.18 6.89
CA THR A 83 16.92 -9.31 6.37
C THR A 83 16.06 -10.53 6.05
N SER A 84 15.02 -10.81 6.83
CA SER A 84 14.09 -11.93 6.58
C SER A 84 13.18 -11.73 5.36
N LYS A 85 13.11 -10.51 4.82
CA LYS A 85 12.37 -10.20 3.58
C LYS A 85 13.24 -10.33 2.33
N LEU A 86 14.55 -10.50 2.48
CA LEU A 86 15.50 -10.65 1.38
C LEU A 86 15.81 -12.14 1.18
N ALA A 87 15.50 -12.65 -0.01
CA ALA A 87 15.97 -13.97 -0.40
C ALA A 87 17.48 -13.98 -0.65
N GLY A 88 18.12 -15.14 -0.48
CA GLY A 88 19.52 -15.33 -0.86
C GLY A 88 19.73 -14.91 -2.31
N TYR A 89 20.81 -14.19 -2.59
CA TYR A 89 21.16 -13.66 -3.92
C TYR A 89 20.19 -12.61 -4.50
N SER A 90 19.16 -12.17 -3.75
CA SER A 90 18.23 -11.14 -4.22
C SER A 90 18.91 -9.76 -4.38
N VAL A 91 19.98 -9.50 -3.64
CA VAL A 91 20.80 -8.28 -3.76
C VAL A 91 22.10 -8.65 -4.46
N THR A 92 22.24 -8.24 -5.72
CA THR A 92 23.49 -8.41 -6.50
C THR A 92 24.47 -7.28 -6.23
N GLY A 93 25.75 -7.47 -6.58
CA GLY A 93 26.79 -6.44 -6.41
C GLY A 93 26.45 -5.13 -7.11
N ASP A 94 25.77 -5.18 -8.26
CA ASP A 94 25.31 -4.00 -9.01
C ASP A 94 24.24 -3.19 -8.28
N LYS A 95 23.55 -3.79 -7.31
CA LYS A 95 22.56 -3.13 -6.45
C LYS A 95 23.18 -2.48 -5.21
N LEU A 96 24.47 -2.73 -4.96
CA LEU A 96 25.24 -2.10 -3.90
C LEU A 96 26.08 -0.97 -4.49
N ALA A 97 26.08 0.19 -3.84
CA ALA A 97 27.06 1.21 -4.13
C ALA A 97 28.48 0.60 -3.99
N PRO A 98 29.46 1.00 -4.82
CA PRO A 98 30.81 0.46 -4.75
C PRO A 98 31.31 0.53 -3.32
N VAL A 99 31.51 -0.64 -2.71
CA VAL A 99 31.99 -0.72 -1.34
C VAL A 99 33.35 -0.06 -1.30
N ARG A 100 33.45 1.08 -0.60
CA ARG A 100 34.72 1.74 -0.33
C ARG A 100 35.46 0.89 0.70
N SER A 101 36.07 -0.19 0.24
CA SER A 101 37.02 -0.96 1.03
C SER A 101 38.19 -0.04 1.37
N LYS A 102 38.27 0.42 2.62
CA LYS A 102 39.43 1.12 3.19
C LYS A 102 40.59 0.12 3.38
N SER A 103 41.04 -0.51 2.30
CA SER A 103 42.10 -1.51 2.33
C SER A 103 43.31 -1.02 1.56
N SER A 104 43.94 0.04 2.06
CA SER A 104 45.27 0.47 1.60
C SER A 104 45.97 1.35 2.64
N ILE A 105 46.02 0.87 3.89
CA ILE A 105 47.05 1.33 4.83
C ILE A 105 48.37 0.66 4.43
N LEU A 106 49.11 1.39 3.60
CA LEU A 106 50.58 1.47 3.47
C LEU A 106 51.40 0.31 4.06
N ILE A 107 51.61 -0.76 3.30
CA ILE A 107 52.87 -1.52 3.44
C ILE A 107 53.93 -0.66 2.78
N SER A 108 54.58 0.18 3.58
CA SER A 108 55.71 1.02 3.19
C SER A 108 56.85 0.13 2.68
N THR A 109 56.98 0.00 1.36
CA THR A 109 58.13 -0.59 0.66
C THR A 109 59.39 0.30 0.73
N ALA A 110 59.48 1.24 1.68
CA ALA A 110 60.65 2.08 1.89
C ALA A 110 61.59 1.61 3.02
N SER A 111 61.27 0.53 3.75
CA SER A 111 62.07 0.05 4.91
C SER A 111 62.88 -1.23 4.66
N VAL A 112 63.48 -1.39 3.47
CA VAL A 112 64.45 -2.49 3.21
C VAL A 112 65.87 -1.98 2.92
N ARG A 113 66.13 -0.67 3.05
CA ARG A 113 67.48 -0.09 2.95
C ARG A 113 67.92 0.53 4.26
N ASN A 114 68.23 -0.27 5.31
CA ASN A 114 69.19 0.13 6.36
C ASN A 114 69.54 -0.86 7.50
N ILE A 115 69.43 -2.19 7.36
CA ILE A 115 69.80 -3.12 8.46
C ILE A 115 70.85 -4.17 8.06
N CYS A 116 71.92 -3.78 7.34
CA CYS A 116 73.13 -4.61 7.36
C CYS A 116 74.41 -3.78 7.11
N VAL A 117 74.67 -2.83 7.99
CA VAL A 117 76.03 -2.40 8.31
C VAL A 117 76.10 -2.35 9.83
N ILE A 118 77.01 -3.15 10.41
CA ILE A 118 77.75 -3.00 11.69
C ILE A 118 78.01 -4.39 12.33
N LYS A 119 79.26 -4.87 12.15
CA LYS A 119 80.15 -5.62 13.06
C LYS A 119 79.58 -6.82 13.85
N VAL A 120 80.04 -8.05 13.55
CA VAL A 120 81.26 -8.73 14.07
C VAL A 120 81.73 -9.73 13.03
#